data_AF-A0A453B4Z9-F1
#
_entry.id   AF-A0A453B4Z9-F1
#
_cell.length_a   1.000
_cell.length_b   1.000
_cell.length_c   1.000
_cell.angle_alpha   90.00
_cell.angle_beta   90.00
_cell.angle_gamma   90.00
#
_symmetry.space_group_name_H-M   'P 1'
#
loop_
_entity.id
_entity.type
_entity.pdbx_description
1 polymer ?
#
loop_
_entity_poly.entity_id
_entity_poly.type
_entity_poly.pdbx_seq_one_letter_code
_entity_poly.pdbx_strand_id
1 'polypeptide(L)'
;VITDHLSLGIKTGLPYIWHSKASNPFVNLKKEYNGIFWQEELIPFFQSVTLSKEATTVQKCYLELAKQVRAKLGKVDGYFNKLADAMVTWIEAWDELNPPKGAITTTNGPALKSK
;
A
#
# COMPACT_ATOMS: atom_id res chain seq x y z
N VAL A 1 -6.86 9.31 0.64
CA VAL A 1 -5.94 9.80 1.69
C VAL A 1 -4.65 10.38 1.13
N ILE A 2 -3.70 9.57 0.62
CA ILE A 2 -2.37 10.08 0.19
C ILE A 2 -2.49 11.01 -1.03
N THR A 3 -3.24 10.59 -2.05
CA THR A 3 -3.49 11.40 -3.24
C THR A 3 -4.19 12.70 -2.90
N ASP A 4 -5.17 12.65 -1.98
CA ASP A 4 -5.88 13.83 -1.51
C ASP A 4 -4.93 14.79 -0.76
N HIS A 5 -4.07 14.27 0.11
CA HIS A 5 -3.07 15.05 0.83
C HIS A 5 -2.09 15.76 -0.12
N LEU A 6 -1.70 15.10 -1.20
CA LEU A 6 -0.78 15.64 -2.21
C LEU A 6 -1.49 16.42 -3.32
N SER A 7 -2.82 16.62 -3.24
CA SER A 7 -3.63 17.25 -4.30
C SER A 7 -3.46 16.61 -5.68
N LEU A 8 -3.30 15.27 -5.72
CA LEU A 8 -3.12 14.50 -6.95
C LEU A 8 -4.45 13.90 -7.42
N GLY A 9 -4.71 13.97 -8.72
CA GLY A 9 -5.80 13.24 -9.34
C GLY A 9 -5.41 11.78 -9.62
N ILE A 10 -6.33 10.85 -9.40
CA ILE A 10 -6.16 9.45 -9.82
C ILE A 10 -6.79 9.30 -11.21
N LYS A 11 -6.02 8.76 -12.15
CA LYS A 11 -6.55 8.28 -13.43
C LYS A 11 -6.45 6.77 -13.44
N THR A 12 -7.58 6.08 -13.48
CA THR A 12 -7.60 4.65 -13.78
C THR A 12 -7.16 4.44 -15.23
N GLY A 13 -5.97 3.85 -15.41
CA GLY A 13 -5.44 3.50 -16.72
C GLY A 13 -6.06 2.20 -17.25
N LEU A 14 -6.06 2.07 -18.58
CA LEU A 14 -6.28 0.78 -19.24
C LEU A 14 -5.04 -0.12 -19.00
N PRO A 15 -5.23 -1.46 -19.02
CA PRO A 15 -6.47 -2.17 -19.33
C PRO A 15 -7.37 -2.36 -18.11
N TYR A 16 -8.69 -2.32 -18.33
CA TYR A 16 -9.64 -2.87 -17.38
C TYR A 16 -9.41 -4.38 -17.30
N ILE A 17 -9.11 -4.88 -16.11
CA ILE A 17 -8.99 -6.31 -15.87
C ILE A 17 -10.42 -6.86 -15.79
N TRP A 18 -10.83 -7.56 -16.83
CA TRP A 18 -12.09 -8.29 -16.83
C TRP A 18 -11.90 -9.62 -16.11
N HIS A 19 -12.66 -9.83 -15.04
CA HIS A 19 -12.63 -11.04 -14.25
C HIS A 19 -13.90 -11.88 -14.49
N SER A 20 -13.75 -13.02 -15.15
CA SER A 20 -14.87 -13.90 -15.53
C SER A 20 -15.22 -14.96 -14.47
N LYS A 21 -14.53 -15.00 -13.33
CA LYS A 21 -14.56 -16.15 -12.41
C LYS A 21 -15.27 -15.81 -11.09
N ALA A 22 -16.60 -15.85 -11.06
CA ALA A 22 -17.34 -15.63 -9.82
C ALA A 22 -16.87 -16.59 -8.70
N SER A 23 -16.26 -16.05 -7.65
CA SER A 23 -15.95 -16.79 -6.42
C SER A 23 -17.26 -17.18 -5.73
N ASN A 24 -17.29 -18.33 -5.04
CA ASN A 24 -18.45 -18.69 -4.23
C ASN A 24 -18.62 -17.67 -3.08
N PRO A 25 -19.71 -16.89 -3.04
CA PRO A 25 -19.86 -15.80 -2.08
C PRO A 25 -19.83 -16.27 -0.62
N PHE A 26 -20.45 -17.42 -0.32
CA PHE A 26 -20.51 -17.95 1.03
C PHE A 26 -19.17 -18.50 1.50
N VAL A 27 -18.38 -19.11 0.61
CA VAL A 27 -17.03 -19.59 0.93
C VAL A 27 -16.08 -18.43 1.20
N ASN A 28 -16.15 -17.34 0.43
CA ASN A 28 -15.35 -16.15 0.67
C ASN A 28 -15.78 -15.45 1.95
N LEU A 29 -17.09 -15.27 2.16
CA LEU A 29 -17.62 -14.69 3.38
C LEU A 29 -17.13 -15.45 4.62
N LYS A 30 -17.15 -16.79 4.59
CA LYS A 30 -16.64 -17.61 5.70
C LYS A 30 -15.12 -17.43 5.94
N LYS A 31 -14.34 -17.10 4.91
CA LYS A 31 -12.90 -16.84 5.04
C LYS A 31 -12.58 -15.42 5.48
N GLU A 32 -13.39 -14.45 5.05
CA GLU A 32 -13.12 -13.02 5.18
C GLU A 32 -14.05 -12.33 6.19
N TYR A 33 -14.85 -13.09 6.95
CA TYR A 33 -15.87 -12.55 7.87
C TYR A 33 -15.30 -11.56 8.90
N ASN A 34 -14.06 -11.76 9.36
CA ASN A 34 -13.37 -10.82 10.26
C ASN A 34 -13.28 -9.41 9.67
N GLY A 35 -13.19 -9.29 8.34
CA GLY A 35 -13.18 -8.01 7.65
C GLY A 35 -14.45 -7.19 7.85
N ILE A 36 -15.60 -7.83 8.11
CA ILE A 36 -16.86 -7.13 8.43
C ILE A 36 -16.74 -6.42 9.77
N PHE A 37 -16.18 -7.09 10.78
CA PHE A 37 -15.98 -6.49 12.10
C PHE A 37 -14.89 -5.42 12.07
N TRP A 38 -13.82 -5.65 11.31
CA TRP A 38 -12.74 -4.67 11.18
C TRP A 38 -13.20 -3.38 10.49
N GLN A 39 -14.24 -3.41 9.66
CA GLN A 39 -14.75 -2.21 8.98
C GLN A 39 -15.21 -1.12 9.94
N GLU A 40 -15.77 -1.49 11.10
CA GLU A 40 -16.21 -0.55 12.14
C GLU A 40 -15.03 0.29 12.69
N GLU A 41 -13.81 -0.26 12.66
CA GLU A 41 -12.59 0.45 13.07
C GLU A 41 -11.86 1.08 11.88
N LEU A 42 -11.83 0.39 10.73
CA LEU A 42 -11.13 0.82 9.52
C LEU A 42 -11.75 2.07 8.89
N ILE A 43 -13.08 2.13 8.77
CA ILE A 43 -13.76 3.24 8.10
C ILE A 43 -13.52 4.55 8.86
N PRO A 44 -13.78 4.65 10.18
CA PRO A 44 -13.50 5.87 10.94
C PRO A 44 -12.01 6.20 10.98
N PHE A 45 -11.13 5.19 11.02
CA PHE A 45 -9.69 5.40 10.92
C PHE A 45 -9.34 6.14 9.63
N PHE A 46 -9.70 5.61 8.46
CA PHE A 46 -9.31 6.23 7.19
C PHE A 46 -9.99 7.57 6.93
N GLN A 47 -11.19 7.79 7.45
CA GLN A 47 -11.88 9.09 7.40
C GLN A 47 -11.20 10.15 8.27
N SER A 48 -10.53 9.75 9.37
CA SER A 48 -9.88 10.65 10.32
C SER A 48 -8.37 10.79 10.13
N VAL A 49 -7.75 9.96 9.29
CA VAL A 49 -6.30 10.03 9.01
C VAL A 49 -5.97 11.39 8.42
N THR A 50 -5.03 12.06 9.07
CA THR A 50 -4.36 13.25 8.57
C THR A 50 -2.87 12.98 8.52
N LEU A 51 -2.21 13.48 7.48
CA LEU A 51 -0.77 13.34 7.29
C LEU A 51 -0.09 14.69 7.55
N SER A 52 1.13 14.66 8.06
CA SER A 52 1.94 15.85 8.31
C SER A 52 2.18 16.63 7.02
N LYS A 53 2.22 17.96 7.11
CA LYS A 53 2.59 18.83 5.98
C LYS A 53 4.02 18.58 5.47
N GLU A 54 4.86 17.92 6.28
CA GLU A 54 6.23 17.53 5.90
C GLU A 54 6.26 16.29 4.98
N ALA A 55 5.15 15.54 4.90
CA ALA A 55 4.99 14.37 4.04
C ALA A 55 4.72 14.78 2.59
N THR A 56 5.69 15.43 1.96
CA THR A 56 5.53 15.99 0.59
C THR A 56 5.74 14.98 -0.54
N THR A 57 6.11 13.74 -0.23
CA THR A 57 6.29 12.67 -1.22
C THR A 57 5.40 11.48 -0.89
N VAL A 58 5.08 10.68 -1.92
CA VAL A 58 4.27 9.47 -1.75
C VAL A 58 4.93 8.50 -0.77
N GLN A 59 6.25 8.31 -0.84
CA GLN A 59 7.00 7.47 0.09
C GLN A 59 6.85 7.95 1.54
N LYS A 60 7.05 9.25 1.80
CA LYS A 60 6.89 9.82 3.15
C LYS A 60 5.45 9.65 3.67
N CYS A 61 4.46 9.94 2.82
CA CYS A 61 3.05 9.74 3.16
C CYS A 61 2.75 8.28 3.52
N TYR A 62 3.29 7.32 2.76
CA TYR A 62 3.03 5.91 2.96
C TYR A 62 3.70 5.37 4.24
N LEU A 63 4.93 5.81 4.53
CA LEU A 63 5.62 5.49 5.79
C LEU A 63 4.91 6.09 7.01
N GLU A 64 4.41 7.32 6.90
CA GLU A 64 3.63 7.93 7.97
C GLU A 64 2.31 7.18 8.18
N LEU A 65 1.61 6.82 7.10
CA LEU A 65 0.40 6.01 7.17
C LEU A 65 0.67 4.65 7.81
N ALA A 66 1.77 3.98 7.48
CA ALA A 66 2.16 2.70 8.09
C ALA A 66 2.33 2.81 9.61
N LYS A 67 2.93 3.91 10.10
CA LYS A 67 3.03 4.19 11.54
C LYS A 67 1.65 4.34 12.18
N GLN A 68 0.73 5.07 11.54
CA GLN A 68 -0.64 5.24 12.04
C GLN A 68 -1.43 3.92 12.02
N VAL A 69 -1.30 3.10 10.97
CA VAL A 69 -1.90 1.76 10.86
C VAL A 69 -1.41 0.88 12.02
N ARG A 70 -0.10 0.82 12.25
CA ARG A 70 0.47 0.07 13.39
C ARG A 70 -0.09 0.55 14.73
N ALA A 71 -0.08 1.86 14.97
CA ALA A 71 -0.47 2.42 16.26
C ALA A 71 -1.98 2.30 16.56
N LYS A 72 -2.83 2.47 15.54
CA LYS A 72 -4.30 2.48 15.71
C LYS A 72 -4.90 1.11 15.42
N LEU A 73 -4.65 0.56 14.23
CA LEU A 73 -5.26 -0.71 13.77
C LEU A 73 -4.53 -1.94 14.28
N GLY A 74 -3.24 -1.84 14.65
CA GLY A 74 -2.50 -2.94 15.28
C GLY A 74 -3.11 -3.43 16.60
N LYS A 75 -3.99 -2.63 17.23
CA LYS A 75 -4.78 -2.99 18.42
C LYS A 75 -6.05 -3.80 18.08
N VAL A 76 -6.53 -3.70 16.84
CA VAL A 76 -7.73 -4.39 16.35
C VAL A 76 -7.38 -5.84 16.05
N ASP A 77 -6.29 -6.08 15.32
CA ASP A 77 -5.81 -7.42 15.00
C ASP A 77 -4.30 -7.41 14.69
N GLY A 78 -3.61 -8.51 15.03
CA GLY A 78 -2.19 -8.68 14.74
C GLY A 78 -1.85 -8.65 13.24
N TYR A 79 -2.81 -8.92 12.37
CA TYR A 79 -2.71 -8.74 10.92
C TYR A 79 -2.26 -7.32 10.55
N PHE A 80 -2.78 -6.28 11.22
CA PHE A 80 -2.44 -4.90 10.88
C PHE A 80 -1.01 -4.53 11.28
N ASN A 81 -0.41 -5.22 12.25
CA ASN A 81 1.01 -5.07 12.53
C ASN A 81 1.85 -5.60 11.37
N LYS A 82 1.48 -6.77 10.82
CA LYS A 82 2.12 -7.35 9.63
C LYS A 82 1.89 -6.49 8.38
N LEU A 83 0.69 -5.92 8.24
CA LEU A 83 0.39 -4.98 7.16
C LEU A 83 1.31 -3.76 7.23
N ALA A 84 1.46 -3.17 8.42
CA ALA A 84 2.36 -2.02 8.60
C ALA A 84 3.83 -2.37 8.30
N ASP A 85 4.30 -3.57 8.65
CA ASP A 85 5.64 -4.05 8.25
C ASP A 85 5.75 -4.15 6.73
N ALA A 86 4.78 -4.81 6.09
CA ALA A 86 4.76 -4.98 4.64
C ALA A 86 4.70 -3.63 3.91
N MET A 87 3.99 -2.64 4.44
CA MET A 87 3.96 -1.28 3.88
C MET A 87 5.34 -0.62 3.89
N VAL A 88 6.11 -0.78 4.98
CA VAL A 88 7.47 -0.25 5.08
C VAL A 88 8.40 -0.98 4.10
N THR A 89 8.38 -2.32 4.12
CA THR A 89 9.18 -3.15 3.21
C THR A 89 8.90 -2.82 1.74
N TRP A 90 7.65 -2.53 1.39
CA TRP A 90 7.28 -2.14 0.03
C TRP A 90 7.96 -0.84 -0.41
N ILE A 91 8.04 0.16 0.47
CA ILE A 91 8.72 1.44 0.17
C ILE A 91 10.23 1.26 0.10
N GLU A 92 10.81 0.46 0.99
CA GLU A 92 12.24 0.13 0.94
C GLU A 92 12.62 -0.54 -0.39
N ALA A 93 11.86 -1.57 -0.80
CA ALA A 93 12.05 -2.24 -2.07
C ALA A 93 11.81 -1.30 -3.27
N TRP A 94 10.82 -0.40 -3.17
CA TRP A 94 10.55 0.58 -4.21
C TRP A 94 11.74 1.54 -4.40
N ASP A 95 12.30 2.06 -3.31
CA ASP A 95 13.42 3.00 -3.36
C ASP A 95 14.72 2.32 -3.83
N GLU A 96 14.93 1.04 -3.49
CA GLU A 96 16.04 0.23 -4.03
C GLU A 96 15.96 0.08 -5.56
N LEU A 97 14.77 -0.19 -6.09
CA LEU A 97 14.55 -0.36 -7.52
C LEU A 97 14.43 0.97 -8.30
N ASN A 98 14.13 2.07 -7.61
CA ASN A 98 13.90 3.39 -8.21
C ASN A 98 14.74 4.48 -7.52
N PRO A 99 16.09 4.38 -7.58
CA PRO A 99 16.95 5.36 -6.95
C PRO A 99 16.69 6.77 -7.50
N PRO A 100 16.85 7.84 -6.70
CA PRO A 100 16.66 9.21 -7.15
C PRO A 100 17.54 9.49 -8.38
N LYS A 101 16.98 10.17 -9.39
CA LYS A 101 17.70 10.54 -10.61
C LYS A 101 18.95 11.35 -10.23
N GLY A 102 20.11 10.72 -10.38
CA GLY A 102 21.42 11.22 -9.93
C GLY A 102 22.30 10.15 -9.27
N ALA A 103 21.72 9.03 -8.85
CA ALA A 103 22.42 7.91 -8.19
C ALA A 103 22.65 6.69 -9.10
N ILE A 104 22.89 6.89 -10.41
CA ILE A 104 23.25 5.79 -11.32
C ILE A 104 24.77 5.65 -11.32
N THR A 105 25.31 4.78 -10.47
CA THR A 105 26.55 4.06 -10.79
C THR A 105 26.16 2.80 -11.56
N THR A 106 26.36 2.83 -12.86
CA THR A 106 26.18 1.66 -13.73
C THR A 106 27.13 0.53 -13.31
N THR A 107 26.61 -0.55 -12.76
CA THR A 107 27.25 -1.87 -12.85
C THR A 107 26.31 -2.78 -13.63
N ASN A 108 26.41 -2.72 -14.95
CA ASN A 108 25.72 -3.67 -15.83
C ASN A 108 26.32 -5.07 -15.60
N GLY A 109 25.54 -5.97 -14.99
CA GLY A 109 25.78 -7.41 -15.10
C GLY A 109 25.62 -7.86 -16.57
N PRO A 110 26.28 -8.96 -16.98
CA PRO A 110 26.35 -9.34 -18.39
C PRO A 110 24.95 -9.67 -18.93
N ALA A 111 24.67 -9.16 -20.13
CA ALA A 111 23.40 -9.36 -20.84
C ALA A 111 23.10 -10.85 -21.06
N LEU A 112 21.87 -11.26 -20.73
CA LEU A 112 21.34 -12.58 -21.06
C LEU A 112 21.36 -12.78 -22.58
N LYS A 113 22.10 -13.79 -23.04
CA LYS A 113 22.11 -14.21 -24.44
C LYS A 113 20.74 -14.82 -24.77
N SER A 114 20.04 -14.24 -25.74
CA SER A 114 18.84 -14.86 -26.33
C SER A 114 19.23 -16.21 -26.94
N LYS A 115 18.44 -17.24 -26.66
CA LYS A 115 18.30 -18.41 -27.52
C LYS A 115 17.28 -18.13 -28.61
#